data_AF-A0A2P7TG78-F1
#
_entry.id   AF-A0A2P7TG78-F1
#
_cell.length_a   1.000
_cell.length_b   1.000
_cell.length_c   1.000
_cell.angle_alpha   90.00
_cell.angle_beta   90.00
_cell.angle_gamma   90.00
#
_symmetry.space_group_name_H-M   'P 1'
#
loop_
_entity.id
_entity.type
_entity.pdbx_description
1 polymer ?
#
loop_
_entity_poly.entity_id
_entity_poly.type
_entity_poly.pdbx_seq_one_letter_code
_entity_poly.pdbx_strand_id
1 'polypeptide(L)'
;MWFDAIQMFFLLLVTSVLTYLVFCWRKTSRMAKELDDLQAQLKDLQAQNTVLTDRNAKFEALNLQLKTDLENANEQVGHLNAELRGAKEQSADRLMRIQTLEPFETQFIDLSNRFVALETESGNLKLEMQKALNDKEQITKSLSEKEAAFKALEERYNALLNSSNQLKAEMEAITLQLSASNSEKKELGLQTANLTTQLGDVEAGNNALLQNIENLYAENEELKSDTDRLNAQLNAKEALIVELQNKLAAFNAGTSETDAEKTRLAANLEDQNTSITDLNALVEALSAQVGDLEMNKSNLDDNLSSLSLLVSDKDAVITELQGKIASLTVHLADKESDNERLNKDLAECRSMYKATAKELEETEKELSEEERKLEEMKKKVALINFERIGFATAADKDDLQLIKGIGPFIEQKLNAIGIYTFRQIANFTPEDVDRVTDAIEFFPGRIERDSWIPQADEFAKAKGK
;
A
#
# COMPACT_ATOMS: atom_id res chain seq x y z
N MET A 1 221.34 58.97 218.02
CA MET A 1 220.75 60.08 218.79
C MET A 1 221.13 61.40 218.15
N TRP A 2 220.31 62.06 217.34
CA TRP A 2 218.96 61.75 216.81
C TRP A 2 218.97 62.32 215.38
N PHE A 3 218.70 61.62 214.28
CA PHE A 3 217.98 60.36 214.01
C PHE A 3 216.47 60.44 214.23
N ASP A 4 215.93 60.09 215.41
CA ASP A 4 214.48 59.84 215.55
C ASP A 4 213.60 61.09 215.35
N ALA A 5 214.18 62.29 215.52
CA ALA A 5 213.56 63.57 215.18
C ALA A 5 213.28 63.74 213.67
N ILE A 6 214.13 63.15 212.80
CA ILE A 6 213.92 63.12 211.35
C ILE A 6 212.67 62.27 211.02
N GLN A 7 212.49 61.16 211.74
CA GLN A 7 211.44 60.19 211.45
C GLN A 7 210.05 60.68 211.87
N MET A 8 209.91 61.26 213.08
CA MET A 8 208.65 61.82 213.57
C MET A 8 208.06 62.90 212.64
N PHE A 9 208.90 63.83 212.16
CA PHE A 9 208.41 64.94 211.33
C PHE A 9 208.15 64.53 209.87
N PHE A 10 208.72 63.43 209.39
CA PHE A 10 208.36 62.81 208.11
C PHE A 10 207.00 62.08 208.20
N LEU A 11 206.71 61.48 209.35
CA LEU A 11 205.50 60.68 209.58
C LEU A 11 204.29 61.58 209.86
N LEU A 12 204.49 62.66 210.62
CA LEU A 12 203.52 63.76 210.68
C LEU A 12 203.33 64.36 209.28
N LEU A 13 202.10 64.27 208.80
CA LEU A 13 201.58 65.11 207.74
C LEU A 13 202.19 64.90 206.33
N VAL A 14 202.91 63.79 206.13
CA VAL A 14 202.54 62.86 205.04
C VAL A 14 201.03 62.59 205.05
N THR A 15 200.40 62.53 206.23
CA THR A 15 198.93 62.56 206.41
C THR A 15 198.23 63.87 205.98
N SER A 16 198.94 65.00 205.81
CA SER A 16 198.41 66.24 205.22
C SER A 16 198.44 66.16 203.69
N VAL A 17 199.56 65.69 203.14
CA VAL A 17 199.64 65.39 201.69
C VAL A 17 198.58 64.36 201.30
N LEU A 18 198.36 63.32 202.13
CA LEU A 18 197.27 62.35 201.94
C LEU A 18 195.87 62.95 202.10
N THR A 19 195.58 63.76 203.12
CA THR A 19 194.25 64.39 203.25
C THR A 19 193.99 65.41 202.14
N TYR A 20 195.01 66.12 201.66
CA TYR A 20 194.94 67.01 200.50
C TYR A 20 194.76 66.23 199.18
N LEU A 21 195.44 65.09 198.99
CA LEU A 21 195.24 64.20 197.85
C LEU A 21 193.81 63.61 197.84
N VAL A 22 193.30 63.16 198.98
CA VAL A 22 191.92 62.67 199.13
C VAL A 22 190.91 63.80 198.85
N PHE A 23 191.17 65.02 199.31
CA PHE A 23 190.32 66.18 199.00
C PHE A 23 190.32 66.52 197.50
N CYS A 24 191.50 66.52 196.86
CA CYS A 24 191.63 66.73 195.42
C CYS A 24 190.94 65.61 194.61
N TRP A 25 191.10 64.35 195.00
CA TRP A 25 190.40 63.21 194.38
C TRP A 25 188.87 63.32 194.53
N ARG A 26 188.39 63.80 195.69
CA ARG A 26 186.96 64.05 195.91
C ARG A 26 186.43 65.23 195.08
N LYS A 27 187.27 66.22 194.76
CA LYS A 27 186.93 67.32 193.84
C LYS A 27 186.89 66.86 192.38
N THR A 28 187.89 66.09 191.91
CA THR A 28 187.88 65.54 190.54
C THR A 28 186.77 64.51 190.34
N SER A 29 186.45 63.69 191.35
CA SER A 29 185.30 62.78 191.34
C SER A 29 183.95 63.53 191.20
N ARG A 30 183.81 64.72 191.79
CA ARG A 30 182.60 65.55 191.62
C ARG A 30 182.49 66.12 190.21
N MET A 31 183.60 66.63 189.67
CA MET A 31 183.67 67.12 188.28
C MET A 31 183.43 66.00 187.25
N ALA A 32 183.90 64.78 187.52
CA ALA A 32 183.61 63.62 186.66
C ALA A 32 182.11 63.33 186.60
N LYS A 33 181.40 63.40 187.73
CA LYS A 33 179.94 63.19 187.74
C LYS A 33 179.17 64.31 187.03
N GLU A 34 179.61 65.56 187.15
CA GLU A 34 179.04 66.69 186.39
C GLU A 34 179.30 66.54 184.88
N LEU A 35 180.43 65.93 184.49
CA LEU A 35 180.74 65.59 183.09
C LEU A 35 179.88 64.42 182.57
N ASP A 36 179.62 63.39 183.39
CA ASP A 36 178.74 62.27 183.05
C ASP A 36 177.28 62.75 182.82
N ASP A 37 176.75 63.62 183.68
CA ASP A 37 175.41 64.22 183.52
C ASP A 37 175.34 65.07 182.23
N LEU A 38 176.39 65.81 181.88
CA LEU A 38 176.46 66.56 180.62
C LEU A 38 176.55 65.64 179.39
N GLN A 39 177.27 64.51 179.48
CA GLN A 39 177.27 63.50 178.42
C GLN A 39 175.90 62.83 178.26
N ALA A 40 175.16 62.63 179.35
CA ALA A 40 173.79 62.13 179.30
C ALA A 40 172.85 63.13 178.60
N GLN A 41 172.94 64.43 178.92
CA GLN A 41 172.16 65.48 178.23
C GLN A 41 172.51 65.60 176.74
N LEU A 42 173.80 65.52 176.38
CA LEU A 42 174.23 65.52 174.98
C LEU A 42 173.61 64.34 174.20
N LYS A 43 173.55 63.16 174.83
CA LYS A 43 173.00 61.94 174.25
C LYS A 43 171.47 62.00 174.07
N ASP A 44 170.76 62.63 175.00
CA ASP A 44 169.31 62.88 174.87
C ASP A 44 168.99 63.89 173.77
N LEU A 45 169.77 64.98 173.66
CA LEU A 45 169.66 65.93 172.54
C LEU A 45 169.96 65.28 171.18
N GLN A 46 170.93 64.37 171.12
CA GLN A 46 171.19 63.57 169.92
C GLN A 46 169.99 62.66 169.57
N ALA A 47 169.32 62.07 170.56
CA ALA A 47 168.12 61.26 170.37
C ALA A 47 166.89 62.09 169.93
N GLN A 48 166.72 63.34 170.42
CA GLN A 48 165.70 64.23 169.88
C GLN A 48 165.96 64.59 168.41
N ASN A 49 167.23 64.81 168.04
CA ASN A 49 167.59 65.23 166.69
C ASN A 49 167.39 64.10 165.64
N THR A 50 167.57 62.83 166.02
CA THR A 50 167.22 61.69 165.15
C THR A 50 165.71 61.52 164.99
N VAL A 51 164.91 61.81 166.03
CA VAL A 51 163.43 61.81 165.92
C VAL A 51 162.92 62.96 165.04
N LEU A 52 163.57 64.13 165.07
CA LEU A 52 163.23 65.24 164.19
C LEU A 52 163.58 64.96 162.72
N THR A 53 164.71 64.31 162.43
CA THR A 53 165.07 63.93 161.05
C THR A 53 164.16 62.83 160.49
N ASP A 54 163.77 61.84 161.29
CA ASP A 54 162.72 60.86 160.92
C ASP A 54 161.38 61.53 160.59
N ARG A 55 160.95 62.50 161.40
CA ARG A 55 159.74 63.30 161.12
C ARG A 55 159.85 64.10 159.83
N ASN A 56 161.01 64.72 159.55
CA ASN A 56 161.18 65.53 158.34
C ASN A 56 161.14 64.66 157.08
N ALA A 57 161.81 63.50 157.10
CA ALA A 57 161.76 62.52 156.01
C ALA A 57 160.33 62.01 155.76
N LYS A 58 159.53 61.79 156.83
CA LYS A 58 158.10 61.44 156.71
C LYS A 58 157.25 62.56 156.09
N PHE A 59 157.54 63.82 156.39
CA PHE A 59 156.86 64.96 155.75
C PHE A 59 157.24 65.11 154.27
N GLU A 60 158.50 64.93 153.91
CA GLU A 60 158.95 64.95 152.50
C GLU A 60 158.31 63.81 151.69
N ALA A 61 158.26 62.60 152.24
CA ALA A 61 157.58 61.46 151.63
C ALA A 61 156.07 61.71 151.42
N LEU A 62 155.39 62.29 152.42
CA LEU A 62 153.97 62.64 152.32
C LEU A 62 153.70 63.74 151.27
N ASN A 63 154.59 64.72 151.17
CA ASN A 63 154.47 65.81 150.19
C ASN A 63 154.73 65.30 148.76
N LEU A 64 155.66 64.36 148.59
CA LEU A 64 155.90 63.66 147.32
C LEU A 64 154.69 62.82 146.90
N GLN A 65 154.15 62.01 147.82
CA GLN A 65 152.92 61.22 147.63
C GLN A 65 151.76 62.12 147.16
N LEU A 66 151.51 63.22 147.86
CA LEU A 66 150.41 64.13 147.55
C LEU A 66 150.58 64.87 146.21
N LYS A 67 151.83 65.11 145.77
CA LYS A 67 152.11 65.62 144.42
C LYS A 67 151.82 64.56 143.35
N THR A 68 152.23 63.30 143.56
CA THR A 68 151.93 62.19 142.65
C THR A 68 150.43 61.94 142.55
N ASP A 69 149.69 61.98 143.66
CA ASP A 69 148.23 61.82 143.66
C ASP A 69 147.53 62.98 142.91
N LEU A 70 148.06 64.21 142.98
CA LEU A 70 147.57 65.35 142.19
C LEU A 70 147.84 65.19 140.69
N GLU A 71 149.02 64.69 140.31
CA GLU A 71 149.37 64.40 138.91
C GLU A 71 148.48 63.28 138.35
N ASN A 72 148.31 62.18 139.09
CA ASN A 72 147.38 61.08 138.75
C ASN A 72 145.93 61.57 138.57
N ALA A 73 145.44 62.44 139.47
CA ALA A 73 144.09 62.99 139.38
C ALA A 73 143.91 63.90 138.15
N ASN A 74 144.94 64.69 137.80
CA ASN A 74 144.94 65.53 136.61
C ASN A 74 144.97 64.69 135.31
N GLU A 75 145.72 63.57 135.28
CA GLU A 75 145.67 62.60 134.19
C GLU A 75 144.29 61.93 134.06
N GLN A 76 143.65 61.56 135.18
CA GLN A 76 142.26 61.04 135.15
C GLN A 76 141.26 62.05 134.59
N VAL A 77 141.38 63.34 134.96
CA VAL A 77 140.56 64.41 134.37
C VAL A 77 140.85 64.57 132.87
N GLY A 78 142.11 64.40 132.44
CA GLY A 78 142.47 64.33 131.01
C GLY A 78 141.78 63.18 130.28
N HIS A 79 141.87 61.97 130.84
CA HIS A 79 141.22 60.76 130.29
C HIS A 79 139.69 60.90 130.22
N LEU A 80 139.03 61.34 131.29
CA LEU A 80 137.57 61.52 131.33
C LEU A 80 137.09 62.60 130.34
N ASN A 81 137.86 63.66 130.12
CA ASN A 81 137.55 64.64 129.08
C ASN A 81 137.76 64.08 127.66
N ALA A 82 138.77 63.24 127.45
CA ALA A 82 138.97 62.54 126.17
C ALA A 82 137.84 61.53 125.90
N GLU A 83 137.39 60.77 126.90
CA GLU A 83 136.24 59.87 126.80
C GLU A 83 134.93 60.63 126.55
N LEU A 84 134.67 61.73 127.28
CA LEU A 84 133.48 62.57 127.07
C LEU A 84 133.48 63.19 125.67
N ARG A 85 134.65 63.57 125.15
CA ARG A 85 134.81 64.03 123.77
C ARG A 85 134.53 62.90 122.76
N GLY A 86 135.13 61.73 122.94
CA GLY A 86 134.90 60.56 122.08
C GLY A 86 133.44 60.09 122.09
N ALA A 87 132.76 60.14 123.23
CA ALA A 87 131.34 59.85 123.37
C ALA A 87 130.47 60.88 122.63
N LYS A 88 130.83 62.17 122.67
CA LYS A 88 130.18 63.22 121.87
C LYS A 88 130.40 63.01 120.38
N GLU A 89 131.63 62.74 119.95
CA GLU A 89 131.97 62.43 118.55
C GLU A 89 131.19 61.21 118.04
N GLN A 90 131.12 60.12 118.81
CA GLN A 90 130.25 58.97 118.50
C GLN A 90 128.75 59.31 118.49
N SER A 91 128.28 60.22 119.35
CA SER A 91 126.87 60.62 119.35
C SER A 91 126.51 61.43 118.10
N ALA A 92 127.43 62.26 117.61
CA ALA A 92 127.28 63.01 116.36
C ALA A 92 127.35 62.10 115.13
N ASP A 93 128.26 61.12 115.09
CA ASP A 93 128.31 60.10 114.04
C ASP A 93 127.03 59.24 114.02
N ARG A 94 126.54 58.79 115.19
CA ARG A 94 125.24 58.11 115.28
C ARG A 94 124.07 58.99 114.81
N LEU A 95 124.08 60.28 115.12
CA LEU A 95 123.03 61.22 114.67
C LEU A 95 123.06 61.39 113.15
N MET A 96 124.24 61.62 112.55
CA MET A 96 124.37 61.71 111.09
C MET A 96 123.97 60.41 110.40
N ARG A 97 124.34 59.24 110.95
CA ARG A 97 123.90 57.94 110.40
C ARG A 97 122.38 57.78 110.42
N ILE A 98 121.70 58.27 111.47
CA ILE A 98 120.23 58.27 111.53
C ILE A 98 119.64 59.26 110.52
N GLN A 99 120.22 60.45 110.36
CA GLN A 99 119.79 61.41 109.33
C GLN A 99 119.97 60.86 107.90
N THR A 100 120.99 60.03 107.66
CA THR A 100 121.14 59.30 106.38
C THR A 100 120.12 58.17 106.17
N LEU A 101 119.17 57.94 107.09
CA LEU A 101 118.05 57.01 106.90
C LEU A 101 116.76 57.67 106.41
N GLU A 102 116.59 59.00 106.51
CA GLU A 102 115.42 59.71 105.94
C GLU A 102 115.20 59.43 104.42
N PRO A 103 116.24 59.27 103.58
CA PRO A 103 116.06 58.84 102.19
C PRO A 103 115.45 57.44 102.04
N PHE A 104 115.69 56.51 102.97
CA PHE A 104 115.11 55.16 102.94
C PHE A 104 113.63 55.17 103.34
N GLU A 105 113.23 55.99 104.30
CA GLU A 105 111.82 56.20 104.63
C GLU A 105 111.06 56.80 103.44
N THR A 106 111.66 57.79 102.78
CA THR A 106 111.13 58.37 101.53
C THR A 106 110.99 57.32 100.41
N GLN A 107 112.00 56.45 100.22
CA GLN A 107 111.94 55.36 99.24
C GLN A 107 110.89 54.29 99.60
N PHE A 108 110.70 54.00 100.88
CA PHE A 108 109.68 53.06 101.34
C PHE A 108 108.27 53.60 101.08
N ILE A 109 108.06 54.90 101.28
CA ILE A 109 106.79 55.58 100.95
C ILE A 109 106.54 55.57 99.43
N ASP A 110 107.54 55.86 98.58
CA ASP A 110 107.42 55.72 97.12
C ASP A 110 107.04 54.28 96.72
N LEU A 111 107.76 53.29 97.25
CA LEU A 111 107.52 51.87 96.93
C LEU A 111 106.14 51.40 97.41
N SER A 112 105.67 51.88 98.56
CA SER A 112 104.32 51.61 99.08
C SER A 112 103.24 52.25 98.21
N ASN A 113 103.39 53.52 97.84
CA ASN A 113 102.46 54.21 96.93
C ASN A 113 102.40 53.53 95.55
N ARG A 114 103.54 53.07 95.03
CA ARG A 114 103.63 52.31 93.78
C ARG A 114 103.01 50.92 93.90
N PHE A 115 103.10 50.26 95.06
CA PHE A 115 102.38 49.01 95.30
C PHE A 115 100.86 49.22 95.28
N VAL A 116 100.35 50.26 95.96
CA VAL A 116 98.92 50.62 95.94
C VAL A 116 98.44 50.99 94.53
N ALA A 117 99.27 51.68 93.74
CA ALA A 117 98.98 51.98 92.34
C ALA A 117 98.88 50.69 91.49
N LEU A 118 99.85 49.76 91.64
CA LEU A 118 99.85 48.47 90.95
C LEU A 118 98.68 47.55 91.40
N GLU A 119 98.28 47.60 92.67
CA GLU A 119 97.10 46.88 93.18
C GLU A 119 95.81 47.45 92.59
N THR A 120 95.72 48.77 92.44
CA THR A 120 94.61 49.46 91.77
C THR A 120 94.56 49.12 90.27
N GLU A 121 95.71 49.14 89.59
CA GLU A 121 95.84 48.80 88.16
C GLU A 121 95.50 47.32 87.92
N SER A 122 95.95 46.41 88.78
CA SER A 122 95.59 44.99 88.79
C SER A 122 94.09 44.78 89.00
N GLY A 123 93.46 45.54 89.91
CA GLY A 123 92.01 45.56 90.11
C GLY A 123 91.24 45.99 88.86
N ASN A 124 91.70 47.06 88.19
CA ASN A 124 91.10 47.55 86.94
C ASN A 124 91.28 46.53 85.80
N LEU A 125 92.49 46.00 85.58
CA LEU A 125 92.78 44.95 84.59
C LEU A 125 91.91 43.70 84.80
N LYS A 126 91.69 43.30 86.06
CA LYS A 126 90.80 42.18 86.39
C LYS A 126 89.34 42.48 86.04
N LEU A 127 88.88 43.71 86.23
CA LEU A 127 87.52 44.14 85.88
C LEU A 127 87.34 44.27 84.36
N GLU A 128 88.32 44.80 83.64
CA GLU A 128 88.33 44.79 82.17
C GLU A 128 88.38 43.37 81.58
N MET A 129 89.19 42.48 82.16
CA MET A 129 89.24 41.08 81.74
C MET A 129 87.91 40.35 82.01
N GLN A 130 87.24 40.63 83.13
CA GLN A 130 85.89 40.10 83.40
C GLN A 130 84.85 40.65 82.41
N LYS A 131 84.93 41.94 82.07
CA LYS A 131 84.08 42.53 81.04
C LYS A 131 84.32 41.88 79.68
N ALA A 132 85.59 41.73 79.26
CA ALA A 132 85.96 41.08 78.01
C ALA A 132 85.53 39.60 77.95
N LEU A 133 85.49 38.90 79.10
CA LEU A 133 84.92 37.55 79.20
C LEU A 133 83.40 37.56 78.98
N ASN A 134 82.66 38.47 79.62
CA ASN A 134 81.21 38.60 79.41
C ASN A 134 80.86 39.03 77.97
N ASP A 135 81.61 39.99 77.41
CA ASP A 135 81.44 40.47 76.04
C ASP A 135 81.74 39.33 75.03
N LYS A 136 82.80 38.53 75.27
CA LYS A 136 83.09 37.30 74.52
C LYS A 136 81.95 36.29 74.60
N GLU A 137 81.38 36.05 75.78
CA GLU A 137 80.26 35.12 75.96
C GLU A 137 79.03 35.56 75.14
N GLN A 138 78.66 36.83 75.20
CA GLN A 138 77.59 37.41 74.38
C GLN A 138 77.88 37.27 72.88
N ILE A 139 79.12 37.52 72.45
CA ILE A 139 79.54 37.35 71.04
C ILE A 139 79.40 35.88 70.63
N THR A 140 79.85 34.91 71.44
CA THR A 140 79.72 33.48 71.11
C THR A 140 78.27 33.01 71.06
N LYS A 141 77.38 33.54 71.91
CA LYS A 141 75.95 33.26 71.86
C LYS A 141 75.31 33.87 70.59
N SER A 142 75.60 35.13 70.29
CA SER A 142 75.12 35.81 69.08
C SER A 142 75.60 35.08 67.81
N LEU A 143 76.84 34.58 67.81
CA LEU A 143 77.38 33.79 66.70
C LEU A 143 76.58 32.49 66.48
N SER A 144 76.33 31.71 67.54
CA SER A 144 75.57 30.45 67.41
C SER A 144 74.11 30.68 67.01
N GLU A 145 73.49 31.79 67.45
CA GLU A 145 72.17 32.22 66.99
C GLU A 145 72.16 32.58 65.49
N LYS A 146 73.25 33.18 64.96
CA LYS A 146 73.40 33.45 63.53
C LYS A 146 73.72 32.20 62.71
N GLU A 147 74.52 31.28 63.22
CA GLU A 147 74.80 29.99 62.58
C GLU A 147 73.53 29.14 62.47
N ALA A 148 72.73 29.06 63.54
CA ALA A 148 71.43 28.39 63.54
C ALA A 148 70.45 29.04 62.54
N ALA A 149 70.38 30.38 62.50
CA ALA A 149 69.55 31.10 61.55
C ALA A 149 70.00 30.92 60.09
N PHE A 150 71.31 30.84 59.84
CA PHE A 150 71.85 30.58 58.51
C PHE A 150 71.51 29.15 58.03
N LYS A 151 71.68 28.14 58.90
CA LYS A 151 71.30 26.75 58.60
C LYS A 151 69.81 26.61 58.30
N ALA A 152 68.95 27.26 59.08
CA ALA A 152 67.50 27.28 58.83
C ALA A 152 67.14 27.99 57.50
N LEU A 153 67.92 29.00 57.08
CA LEU A 153 67.76 29.65 55.78
C LEU A 153 68.20 28.74 54.61
N GLU A 154 69.30 28.01 54.77
CA GLU A 154 69.80 27.01 53.81
C GLU A 154 68.81 25.85 53.64
N GLU A 155 68.29 25.29 54.75
CA GLU A 155 67.24 24.27 54.74
C GLU A 155 65.97 24.78 54.01
N ARG A 156 65.57 26.04 54.25
CA ARG A 156 64.44 26.68 53.56
C ARG A 156 64.70 26.93 52.08
N TYR A 157 65.93 27.31 51.70
CA TYR A 157 66.33 27.47 50.30
C TYR A 157 66.27 26.14 49.56
N ASN A 158 66.80 25.07 50.15
CA ASN A 158 66.78 23.73 49.56
C ASN A 158 65.35 23.18 49.41
N ALA A 159 64.47 23.44 50.39
CA ALA A 159 63.05 23.13 50.28
C ALA A 159 62.35 23.90 49.13
N LEU A 160 62.66 25.20 48.97
CA LEU A 160 62.13 26.02 47.89
C LEU A 160 62.63 25.56 46.51
N LEU A 161 63.91 25.19 46.41
CA LEU A 161 64.52 24.66 45.18
C LEU A 161 63.87 23.33 44.77
N ASN A 162 63.63 22.43 45.72
CA ASN A 162 62.92 21.18 45.47
C ASN A 162 61.47 21.43 45.00
N SER A 163 60.75 22.35 45.62
CA SER A 163 59.40 22.74 45.19
C SER A 163 59.38 23.37 43.79
N SER A 164 60.36 24.21 43.45
CA SER A 164 60.53 24.78 42.11
C SER A 164 60.78 23.70 41.04
N ASN A 165 61.63 22.72 41.36
CA ASN A 165 61.91 21.59 40.48
C ASN A 165 60.68 20.68 40.29
N GLN A 166 59.89 20.45 41.34
CA GLN A 166 58.62 19.73 41.25
C GLN A 166 57.61 20.46 40.36
N LEU A 167 57.38 21.76 40.59
CA LEU A 167 56.47 22.58 39.78
C LEU A 167 56.88 22.61 38.29
N LYS A 168 58.19 22.58 38.01
CA LYS A 168 58.71 22.46 36.63
C LYS A 168 58.35 21.12 36.00
N ALA A 169 58.50 20.01 36.73
CA ALA A 169 58.12 18.67 36.24
C ALA A 169 56.60 18.54 36.06
N GLU A 170 55.79 19.13 36.94
CA GLU A 170 54.32 19.19 36.80
C GLU A 170 53.91 19.99 35.56
N MET A 171 54.54 21.14 35.30
CA MET A 171 54.31 21.94 34.08
C MET A 171 54.72 21.19 32.80
N GLU A 172 55.82 20.44 32.83
CA GLU A 172 56.25 19.58 31.70
C GLU A 172 55.25 18.45 31.44
N ALA A 173 54.73 17.81 32.49
CA ALA A 173 53.68 16.79 32.39
C ALA A 173 52.35 17.35 31.84
N ILE A 174 51.90 18.51 32.33
CA ILE A 174 50.70 19.21 31.83
C ILE A 174 50.88 19.60 30.35
N THR A 175 52.06 20.06 29.96
CA THR A 175 52.37 20.40 28.56
C THR A 175 52.26 19.18 27.64
N LEU A 176 52.69 18.00 28.12
CA LEU A 176 52.62 16.74 27.38
C LEU A 176 51.17 16.19 27.32
N GLN A 177 50.38 16.35 28.37
CA GLN A 177 48.94 16.05 28.35
C GLN A 177 48.19 16.97 27.37
N LEU A 178 48.51 18.26 27.34
CA LEU A 178 47.93 19.23 26.40
C LEU A 178 48.28 18.92 24.94
N SER A 179 49.50 18.47 24.63
CA SER A 179 49.86 18.09 23.26
C SER A 179 49.14 16.81 22.82
N ALA A 180 49.02 15.81 23.72
CA ALA A 180 48.26 14.59 23.49
C ALA A 180 46.77 14.89 23.22
N SER A 181 46.10 15.65 24.08
CA SER A 181 44.68 15.99 23.92
C SER A 181 44.40 16.87 22.68
N ASN A 182 45.33 17.75 22.29
CA ASN A 182 45.22 18.46 21.01
C ASN A 182 45.37 17.53 19.79
N SER A 183 46.13 16.44 19.90
CA SER A 183 46.25 15.45 18.82
C SER A 183 44.98 14.61 18.68
N GLU A 184 44.40 14.16 19.80
CA GLU A 184 43.11 13.48 19.87
C GLU A 184 41.97 14.36 19.31
N LYS A 185 41.92 15.64 19.72
CA LYS A 185 40.97 16.63 19.19
C LYS A 185 41.08 16.80 17.67
N LYS A 186 42.30 16.74 17.11
CA LYS A 186 42.52 16.82 15.66
C LYS A 186 41.98 15.56 14.96
N GLU A 187 42.18 14.39 15.54
CA GLU A 187 41.70 13.12 14.99
C GLU A 187 40.17 13.00 15.06
N LEU A 188 39.55 13.40 16.16
CA LEU A 188 38.09 13.55 16.28
C LEU A 188 37.54 14.56 15.25
N GLY A 189 38.27 15.63 14.95
CA GLY A 189 37.93 16.57 13.88
C GLY A 189 37.95 15.92 12.48
N LEU A 190 38.92 15.06 12.19
CA LEU A 190 38.99 14.29 10.94
C LEU A 190 37.87 13.25 10.84
N GLN A 191 37.54 12.56 11.93
CA GLN A 191 36.40 11.64 11.99
C GLN A 191 35.07 12.37 11.76
N THR A 192 34.89 13.55 12.38
CA THR A 192 33.71 14.40 12.20
C THR A 192 33.57 14.85 10.74
N ALA A 193 34.67 15.26 10.09
CA ALA A 193 34.67 15.64 8.68
C ALA A 193 34.28 14.45 7.77
N ASN A 194 34.85 13.26 8.01
CA ASN A 194 34.52 12.04 7.26
C ASN A 194 33.03 11.66 7.40
N LEU A 195 32.49 11.68 8.63
CA LEU A 195 31.07 11.42 8.88
C LEU A 195 30.16 12.47 8.21
N THR A 196 30.60 13.73 8.12
CA THR A 196 29.86 14.80 7.43
C THR A 196 29.79 14.52 5.92
N THR A 197 30.89 14.08 5.30
CA THR A 197 30.90 13.65 3.88
C THR A 197 29.97 12.45 3.65
N GLN A 198 30.08 11.42 4.49
CA GLN A 198 29.25 10.21 4.38
C GLN A 198 27.76 10.51 4.54
N LEU A 199 27.38 11.47 5.40
CA LEU A 199 26.00 11.93 5.52
C LEU A 199 25.52 12.60 4.23
N GLY A 200 26.34 13.47 3.62
CA GLY A 200 26.03 14.11 2.34
C GLY A 200 25.87 13.12 1.18
N ASP A 201 26.70 12.07 1.12
CA ASP A 201 26.55 10.99 0.14
C ASP A 201 25.22 10.22 0.32
N VAL A 202 24.81 9.97 1.57
CA VAL A 202 23.52 9.33 1.90
C VAL A 202 22.33 10.23 1.59
N GLU A 203 22.42 11.54 1.87
CA GLU A 203 21.39 12.53 1.52
C GLU A 203 21.22 12.63 0.00
N ALA A 204 22.31 12.68 -0.76
CA ALA A 204 22.28 12.65 -2.22
C ALA A 204 21.65 11.34 -2.76
N GLY A 205 22.02 10.20 -2.18
CA GLY A 205 21.42 8.90 -2.52
C GLY A 205 19.93 8.82 -2.24
N ASN A 206 19.47 9.31 -1.09
CA ASN A 206 18.05 9.37 -0.74
C ASN A 206 17.27 10.29 -1.70
N ASN A 207 17.81 11.46 -2.05
CA ASN A 207 17.17 12.38 -3.00
C ASN A 207 17.03 11.74 -4.41
N ALA A 208 18.04 10.99 -4.87
CA ALA A 208 17.96 10.23 -6.12
C ALA A 208 16.92 9.09 -6.06
N LEU A 209 16.81 8.40 -4.92
CA LEU A 209 15.78 7.37 -4.71
C LEU A 209 14.37 7.97 -4.68
N LEU A 210 14.18 9.12 -4.03
CA LEU A 210 12.90 9.84 -4.04
C LEU A 210 12.50 10.25 -5.46
N GLN A 211 13.43 10.79 -6.26
CA GLN A 211 13.14 11.15 -7.64
C GLN A 211 12.75 9.93 -8.50
N ASN A 212 13.41 8.78 -8.29
CA ASN A 212 13.04 7.54 -8.96
C ASN A 212 11.66 7.02 -8.53
N ILE A 213 11.29 7.19 -7.25
CA ILE A 213 9.95 6.85 -6.74
C ILE A 213 8.87 7.75 -7.38
N GLU A 214 9.12 9.06 -7.50
CA GLU A 214 8.22 9.99 -8.21
C GLU A 214 8.04 9.59 -9.69
N ASN A 215 9.14 9.26 -10.38
CA ASN A 215 9.11 8.82 -11.78
C ASN A 215 8.28 7.52 -11.94
N LEU A 216 8.47 6.55 -11.05
CA LEU A 216 7.72 5.29 -11.04
C LEU A 216 6.23 5.50 -10.73
N TYR A 217 5.86 6.47 -9.88
CA TYR A 217 4.45 6.83 -9.67
C TYR A 217 3.82 7.43 -10.93
N ALA A 218 4.54 8.28 -11.67
CA ALA A 218 4.07 8.83 -12.94
C ALA A 218 3.87 7.74 -14.00
N GLU A 219 4.85 6.83 -14.15
CA GLU A 219 4.76 5.69 -15.07
C GLU A 219 3.58 4.76 -14.74
N ASN A 220 3.29 4.52 -13.46
CA ASN A 220 2.14 3.70 -13.06
C ASN A 220 0.78 4.35 -13.38
N GLU A 221 0.64 5.68 -13.25
CA GLU A 221 -0.58 6.38 -13.66
C GLU A 221 -0.74 6.43 -15.19
N GLU A 222 0.35 6.50 -15.96
CA GLU A 222 0.31 6.35 -17.43
C GLU A 222 -0.12 4.93 -17.84
N LEU A 223 0.50 3.89 -17.29
CA LEU A 223 0.13 2.48 -17.53
C LEU A 223 -1.32 2.16 -17.14
N LYS A 224 -1.83 2.78 -16.08
CA LYS A 224 -3.22 2.70 -15.63
C LYS A 224 -4.18 3.38 -16.60
N SER A 225 -3.86 4.61 -17.07
CA SER A 225 -4.59 5.30 -18.13
C SER A 225 -4.64 4.46 -19.42
N ASP A 226 -3.54 3.78 -19.77
CA ASP A 226 -3.49 2.89 -20.92
C ASP A 226 -4.27 1.58 -20.73
N THR A 227 -4.32 1.08 -19.50
CA THR A 227 -5.17 -0.06 -19.12
C THR A 227 -6.66 0.29 -19.25
N ASP A 228 -7.07 1.46 -18.76
CA ASP A 228 -8.45 1.96 -18.92
C ASP A 228 -8.81 2.20 -20.39
N ARG A 229 -7.86 2.72 -21.19
CA ARG A 229 -8.00 2.87 -22.65
C ARG A 229 -8.19 1.54 -23.35
N LEU A 230 -7.42 0.50 -22.97
CA LEU A 230 -7.54 -0.85 -23.52
C LEU A 230 -8.85 -1.52 -23.11
N ASN A 231 -9.28 -1.37 -21.86
CA ASN A 231 -10.57 -1.87 -21.37
C ASN A 231 -11.75 -1.23 -22.12
N ALA A 232 -11.70 0.09 -22.36
CA ALA A 232 -12.71 0.78 -23.16
C ALA A 232 -12.75 0.28 -24.62
N GLN A 233 -11.59 -0.03 -25.22
CA GLN A 233 -11.52 -0.65 -26.55
C GLN A 233 -12.07 -2.08 -26.56
N LEU A 234 -11.77 -2.89 -25.53
CA LEU A 234 -12.29 -4.25 -25.40
C LEU A 234 -13.83 -4.24 -25.31
N ASN A 235 -14.40 -3.45 -24.41
CA ASN A 235 -15.85 -3.29 -24.26
C ASN A 235 -16.53 -2.88 -25.59
N ALA A 236 -15.90 -1.99 -26.37
CA ALA A 236 -16.39 -1.59 -27.69
C ALA A 236 -16.29 -2.71 -28.75
N LYS A 237 -15.30 -3.61 -28.66
CA LYS A 237 -15.21 -4.81 -29.51
C LYS A 237 -16.23 -5.87 -29.11
N GLU A 238 -16.47 -6.08 -27.81
CA GLU A 238 -17.49 -6.99 -27.31
C GLU A 238 -18.90 -6.56 -27.74
N ALA A 239 -19.22 -5.27 -27.62
CA ALA A 239 -20.47 -4.71 -28.14
C ALA A 239 -20.66 -4.95 -29.64
N LEU A 240 -19.60 -4.78 -30.44
CA LEU A 240 -19.62 -5.06 -31.89
C LEU A 240 -19.74 -6.56 -32.20
N ILE A 241 -19.16 -7.45 -31.37
CA ILE A 241 -19.37 -8.90 -31.47
C ILE A 241 -20.84 -9.25 -31.22
N VAL A 242 -21.49 -8.67 -30.20
CA VAL A 242 -22.92 -8.87 -29.93
C VAL A 242 -23.78 -8.33 -31.09
N GLU A 243 -23.43 -7.17 -31.67
CA GLU A 243 -24.12 -6.64 -32.85
C GLU A 243 -24.01 -7.57 -34.07
N LEU A 244 -22.82 -8.13 -34.31
CA LEU A 244 -22.59 -9.10 -35.39
C LEU A 244 -23.29 -10.44 -35.14
N GLN A 245 -23.33 -10.91 -33.89
CA GLN A 245 -24.10 -12.10 -33.50
C GLN A 245 -25.60 -11.91 -33.73
N ASN A 246 -26.16 -10.75 -33.38
CA ASN A 246 -27.56 -10.42 -33.64
C ASN A 246 -27.86 -10.35 -35.14
N LYS A 247 -26.97 -9.74 -35.94
CA LYS A 247 -27.08 -9.72 -37.42
C LYS A 247 -27.01 -11.11 -38.03
N LEU A 248 -26.12 -11.98 -37.55
CA LEU A 248 -25.99 -13.36 -38.00
C LEU A 248 -27.20 -14.22 -37.59
N ALA A 249 -27.74 -14.02 -36.40
CA ALA A 249 -28.99 -14.67 -35.96
C ALA A 249 -30.18 -14.26 -36.85
N ALA A 250 -30.32 -12.97 -37.18
CA ALA A 250 -31.34 -12.48 -38.10
C ALA A 250 -31.17 -13.03 -39.53
N PHE A 251 -29.94 -13.11 -40.04
CA PHE A 251 -29.64 -13.71 -41.35
C PHE A 251 -29.98 -15.20 -41.38
N ASN A 252 -29.63 -15.95 -40.32
CA ASN A 252 -29.96 -17.37 -40.20
C ASN A 252 -31.47 -17.60 -40.08
N ALA A 253 -32.20 -16.71 -39.39
CA ALA A 253 -33.67 -16.77 -39.32
C ALA A 253 -34.31 -16.57 -40.72
N GLY A 254 -33.90 -15.54 -41.47
CA GLY A 254 -34.36 -15.32 -42.84
C GLY A 254 -33.97 -16.45 -43.80
N THR A 255 -32.81 -17.08 -43.59
CA THR A 255 -32.42 -18.29 -44.33
C THR A 255 -33.34 -19.46 -44.01
N SER A 256 -33.64 -19.70 -42.72
CA SER A 256 -34.58 -20.74 -42.30
C SER A 256 -36.01 -20.50 -42.78
N GLU A 257 -36.44 -19.25 -42.91
CA GLU A 257 -37.73 -18.87 -43.49
C GLU A 257 -37.76 -19.14 -45.00
N THR A 258 -36.66 -18.82 -45.70
CA THR A 258 -36.48 -19.13 -47.13
C THR A 258 -36.47 -20.64 -47.39
N ASP A 259 -35.79 -21.43 -46.55
CA ASP A 259 -35.79 -22.90 -46.66
C ASP A 259 -37.15 -23.51 -46.30
N ALA A 260 -37.91 -22.91 -45.37
CA ALA A 260 -39.29 -23.32 -45.08
C ALA A 260 -40.24 -22.99 -46.25
N GLU A 261 -40.10 -21.83 -46.90
CA GLU A 261 -40.85 -21.47 -48.11
C GLU A 261 -40.49 -22.40 -49.28
N LYS A 262 -39.20 -22.67 -49.49
CA LYS A 262 -38.70 -23.63 -50.48
C LYS A 262 -39.23 -25.05 -50.22
N THR A 263 -39.35 -25.47 -48.96
CA THR A 263 -39.94 -26.76 -48.59
C THR A 263 -41.45 -26.79 -48.90
N ARG A 264 -42.18 -25.71 -48.63
CA ARG A 264 -43.60 -25.57 -49.03
C ARG A 264 -43.79 -25.58 -50.54
N LEU A 265 -42.91 -24.91 -51.29
CA LEU A 265 -42.93 -24.91 -52.76
C LEU A 265 -42.59 -26.29 -53.33
N ALA A 266 -41.65 -27.02 -52.73
CA ALA A 266 -41.36 -28.39 -53.09
C ALA A 266 -42.55 -29.33 -52.87
N ALA A 267 -43.21 -29.24 -51.70
CA ALA A 267 -44.42 -30.02 -51.41
C ALA A 267 -45.58 -29.68 -52.37
N ASN A 268 -45.81 -28.40 -52.67
CA ASN A 268 -46.83 -27.98 -53.65
C ASN A 268 -46.51 -28.46 -55.08
N LEU A 269 -45.22 -28.54 -55.45
CA LEU A 269 -44.80 -29.17 -56.72
C LEU A 269 -44.97 -30.70 -56.70
N GLU A 270 -44.81 -31.36 -55.55
CA GLU A 270 -45.08 -32.79 -55.39
C GLU A 270 -46.59 -33.08 -55.48
N ASP A 271 -47.43 -32.30 -54.81
CA ASP A 271 -48.90 -32.33 -54.94
C ASP A 271 -49.35 -32.08 -56.40
N GLN A 272 -48.74 -31.11 -57.10
CA GLN A 272 -49.01 -30.88 -58.52
C GLN A 272 -48.56 -32.05 -59.40
N ASN A 273 -47.43 -32.68 -59.12
CA ASN A 273 -46.95 -33.86 -59.86
C ASN A 273 -47.83 -35.10 -59.63
N THR A 274 -48.36 -35.31 -58.42
CA THR A 274 -49.35 -36.39 -58.20
C THR A 274 -50.65 -36.10 -58.94
N SER A 275 -51.16 -34.86 -58.91
CA SER A 275 -52.33 -34.46 -59.69
C SER A 275 -52.13 -34.59 -61.21
N ILE A 276 -50.95 -34.27 -61.73
CA ILE A 276 -50.58 -34.53 -63.14
C ILE A 276 -50.53 -36.04 -63.43
N THR A 277 -50.07 -36.86 -62.49
CA THR A 277 -50.05 -38.32 -62.63
C THR A 277 -51.47 -38.90 -62.67
N ASP A 278 -52.37 -38.44 -61.80
CA ASP A 278 -53.79 -38.82 -61.80
C ASP A 278 -54.50 -38.39 -63.09
N LEU A 279 -54.21 -37.18 -63.58
CA LEU A 279 -54.72 -36.69 -64.87
C LEU A 279 -54.20 -37.51 -66.05
N ASN A 280 -52.93 -37.92 -66.04
CA ASN A 280 -52.37 -38.80 -67.07
C ASN A 280 -53.02 -40.19 -67.03
N ALA A 281 -53.24 -40.77 -65.85
CA ALA A 281 -53.97 -42.04 -65.70
C ALA A 281 -55.43 -41.93 -66.18
N LEU A 282 -56.09 -40.78 -65.96
CA LEU A 282 -57.42 -40.50 -66.51
C LEU A 282 -57.39 -40.40 -68.04
N VAL A 283 -56.35 -39.78 -68.62
CA VAL A 283 -56.14 -39.70 -70.09
C VAL A 283 -55.84 -41.07 -70.69
N GLU A 284 -55.07 -41.94 -70.03
CA GLU A 284 -54.88 -43.33 -70.46
C GLU A 284 -56.20 -44.12 -70.43
N ALA A 285 -56.99 -44.00 -69.36
CA ALA A 285 -58.30 -44.64 -69.26
C ALA A 285 -59.28 -44.16 -70.34
N LEU A 286 -59.32 -42.84 -70.62
CA LEU A 286 -60.10 -42.27 -71.72
C LEU A 286 -59.58 -42.73 -73.09
N SER A 287 -58.27 -42.89 -73.27
CA SER A 287 -57.67 -43.38 -74.52
C SER A 287 -58.01 -44.84 -74.77
N ALA A 288 -58.03 -45.68 -73.72
CA ALA A 288 -58.53 -47.05 -73.81
C ALA A 288 -60.03 -47.08 -74.20
N GLN A 289 -60.85 -46.22 -73.60
CA GLN A 289 -62.26 -46.09 -73.95
C GLN A 289 -62.48 -45.60 -75.40
N VAL A 290 -61.61 -44.75 -75.93
CA VAL A 290 -61.60 -44.39 -77.37
C VAL A 290 -61.25 -45.60 -78.23
N GLY A 291 -60.25 -46.40 -77.85
CA GLY A 291 -59.91 -47.65 -78.55
C GLY A 291 -61.06 -48.66 -78.60
N ASP A 292 -61.80 -48.83 -77.49
CA ASP A 292 -63.03 -49.64 -77.46
C ASP A 292 -64.10 -49.09 -78.43
N LEU A 293 -64.26 -47.77 -78.53
CA LEU A 293 -65.20 -47.13 -79.45
C LEU A 293 -64.75 -47.26 -80.92
N GLU A 294 -63.45 -47.19 -81.21
CA GLU A 294 -62.90 -47.42 -82.55
C GLU A 294 -63.06 -48.89 -82.98
N MET A 295 -62.87 -49.85 -82.08
CA MET A 295 -63.15 -51.26 -82.35
C MET A 295 -64.64 -51.51 -82.61
N ASN A 296 -65.54 -50.87 -81.84
CA ASN A 296 -66.98 -50.91 -82.10
C ASN A 296 -67.36 -50.26 -83.44
N LYS A 297 -66.65 -49.20 -83.87
CA LYS A 297 -66.84 -48.60 -85.20
C LYS A 297 -66.40 -49.57 -86.31
N SER A 298 -65.24 -50.23 -86.19
CA SER A 298 -64.78 -51.22 -87.18
C SER A 298 -65.81 -52.33 -87.38
N ASN A 299 -66.35 -52.87 -86.28
CA ASN A 299 -67.43 -53.87 -86.33
C ASN A 299 -68.68 -53.35 -87.07
N LEU A 300 -68.94 -52.04 -87.05
CA LEU A 300 -70.07 -51.43 -87.76
C LEU A 300 -69.79 -51.25 -89.26
N ASP A 301 -68.56 -50.88 -89.64
CA ASP A 301 -68.12 -50.76 -91.03
C ASP A 301 -68.06 -52.13 -91.75
N ASP A 302 -67.72 -53.21 -91.03
CA ASP A 302 -67.79 -54.60 -91.53
C ASP A 302 -69.25 -55.06 -91.79
N ASN A 303 -70.18 -54.68 -90.90
CA ASN A 303 -71.61 -54.91 -91.09
C ASN A 303 -72.17 -54.11 -92.28
N LEU A 304 -71.73 -52.86 -92.46
CA LEU A 304 -72.11 -52.02 -93.60
C LEU A 304 -71.64 -52.64 -94.93
N SER A 305 -70.42 -53.16 -94.97
CA SER A 305 -69.83 -53.86 -96.12
C SER A 305 -70.63 -55.12 -96.48
N SER A 306 -71.06 -55.88 -95.46
CA SER A 306 -71.89 -57.08 -95.62
C SER A 306 -73.28 -56.77 -96.19
N LEU A 307 -73.89 -55.64 -95.80
CA LEU A 307 -75.17 -55.18 -96.35
C LEU A 307 -75.04 -54.70 -97.81
N SER A 308 -73.91 -54.08 -98.17
CA SER A 308 -73.64 -53.58 -99.53
C SER A 308 -73.66 -54.70 -100.58
N LEU A 309 -73.02 -55.85 -100.27
CA LEU A 309 -73.06 -57.04 -101.12
C LEU A 309 -74.49 -57.56 -101.37
N LEU A 310 -75.34 -57.55 -100.34
CA LEU A 310 -76.73 -58.04 -100.41
C LEU A 310 -77.64 -57.15 -101.28
N VAL A 311 -77.28 -55.87 -101.48
CA VAL A 311 -77.97 -54.97 -102.41
C VAL A 311 -77.59 -55.30 -103.86
N SER A 312 -76.30 -55.52 -104.14
CA SER A 312 -75.80 -55.83 -105.49
C SER A 312 -76.46 -57.07 -106.11
N ASP A 313 -76.73 -58.11 -105.31
CA ASP A 313 -77.43 -59.32 -105.79
C ASP A 313 -78.89 -59.06 -106.21
N LYS A 314 -79.54 -58.00 -105.68
CA LYS A 314 -80.93 -57.68 -106.01
C LYS A 314 -81.09 -56.83 -107.27
N ASP A 315 -80.14 -55.94 -107.55
CA ASP A 315 -80.15 -55.14 -108.78
C ASP A 315 -79.96 -56.01 -110.05
N ALA A 316 -79.22 -57.12 -109.92
CA ALA A 316 -79.11 -58.12 -110.97
C ALA A 316 -80.48 -58.73 -111.36
N VAL A 317 -81.33 -59.05 -110.36
CA VAL A 317 -82.66 -59.64 -110.58
C VAL A 317 -83.64 -58.63 -111.19
N ILE A 318 -83.56 -57.35 -110.81
CA ILE A 318 -84.38 -56.28 -111.38
C ILE A 318 -84.12 -56.12 -112.89
N THR A 319 -82.86 -56.24 -113.30
CA THR A 319 -82.43 -56.10 -114.70
C THR A 319 -83.04 -57.19 -115.61
N GLU A 320 -83.15 -58.45 -115.13
CA GLU A 320 -83.74 -59.54 -115.91
C GLU A 320 -85.25 -59.35 -116.14
N LEU A 321 -85.96 -58.83 -115.14
CA LEU A 321 -87.42 -58.60 -115.20
C LEU A 321 -87.78 -57.47 -116.17
N GLN A 322 -86.96 -56.41 -116.25
CA GLN A 322 -87.19 -55.31 -117.19
C GLN A 322 -87.09 -55.77 -118.66
N GLY A 323 -86.18 -56.69 -118.98
CA GLY A 323 -86.05 -57.26 -120.33
C GLY A 323 -87.28 -58.03 -120.82
N LYS A 324 -88.03 -58.66 -119.91
CA LYS A 324 -89.26 -59.43 -120.22
C LYS A 324 -90.48 -58.55 -120.48
N ILE A 325 -90.49 -57.31 -119.98
CA ILE A 325 -91.59 -56.36 -120.19
C ILE A 325 -91.51 -55.75 -121.59
N ALA A 326 -90.29 -55.44 -122.08
CA ALA A 326 -90.08 -54.74 -123.34
C ALA A 326 -90.59 -55.50 -124.59
N SER A 327 -90.53 -56.84 -124.60
CA SER A 327 -90.96 -57.65 -125.76
C SER A 327 -92.47 -57.74 -125.91
N LEU A 328 -93.22 -57.73 -124.81
CA LEU A 328 -94.69 -57.81 -124.82
C LEU A 328 -95.34 -56.53 -125.36
N THR A 329 -94.74 -55.37 -125.11
CA THR A 329 -95.25 -54.06 -125.59
C THR A 329 -95.30 -53.96 -127.11
N VAL A 330 -94.35 -54.57 -127.83
CA VAL A 330 -94.28 -54.50 -129.30
C VAL A 330 -95.37 -55.35 -129.98
N HIS A 331 -95.83 -56.41 -129.33
CA HIS A 331 -96.79 -57.35 -129.94
C HIS A 331 -98.27 -56.93 -129.82
N LEU A 332 -98.56 -55.90 -129.02
CA LEU A 332 -99.91 -55.36 -128.85
C LEU A 332 -100.30 -54.34 -129.94
N ALA A 333 -99.39 -53.43 -130.30
CA ALA A 333 -99.66 -52.36 -131.27
C ALA A 333 -100.09 -52.88 -132.66
N ASP A 334 -99.54 -54.01 -133.08
CA ASP A 334 -99.83 -54.64 -134.38
C ASP A 334 -101.24 -55.29 -134.43
N LYS A 335 -101.92 -55.44 -133.29
CA LYS A 335 -103.32 -55.92 -133.20
C LYS A 335 -104.36 -54.81 -133.19
N GLU A 336 -103.98 -53.56 -132.93
CA GLU A 336 -104.91 -52.43 -132.87
C GLU A 336 -105.29 -51.96 -134.30
N SER A 337 -104.36 -52.05 -135.25
CA SER A 337 -104.54 -51.72 -136.68
C SER A 337 -105.61 -52.59 -137.39
N ASP A 338 -105.74 -53.87 -137.02
CA ASP A 338 -106.79 -54.75 -137.57
C ASP A 338 -108.21 -54.31 -137.18
N ASN A 339 -108.36 -53.60 -136.05
CA ASN A 339 -109.63 -53.34 -135.39
C ASN A 339 -110.32 -52.05 -135.89
N GLU A 340 -109.55 -51.06 -136.37
CA GLU A 340 -110.12 -49.87 -137.05
C GLU A 340 -110.89 -50.25 -138.32
N ARG A 341 -110.40 -51.26 -139.05
CA ARG A 341 -110.98 -51.70 -140.33
C ARG A 341 -112.35 -52.36 -140.17
N LEU A 342 -112.56 -53.12 -139.09
CA LEU A 342 -113.80 -53.86 -138.84
C LEU A 342 -114.94 -52.96 -138.32
N ASN A 343 -114.61 -51.85 -137.64
CA ASN A 343 -115.60 -50.87 -137.17
C ASN A 343 -116.28 -50.09 -138.32
N LYS A 344 -115.74 -50.16 -139.54
CA LYS A 344 -116.38 -49.55 -140.72
C LYS A 344 -117.62 -50.33 -141.17
N ASP A 345 -117.58 -51.65 -141.13
CA ASP A 345 -118.67 -52.53 -141.61
C ASP A 345 -119.91 -52.46 -140.69
N LEU A 346 -119.75 -51.98 -139.46
CA LEU A 346 -120.83 -51.82 -138.48
C LEU A 346 -121.65 -50.52 -138.62
N ALA A 347 -121.23 -49.59 -139.49
CA ALA A 347 -121.96 -48.35 -139.77
C ALA A 347 -123.04 -48.53 -140.87
N GLU A 348 -122.78 -49.34 -141.91
CA GLU A 348 -123.72 -49.55 -143.02
C GLU A 348 -124.94 -50.40 -142.63
N CYS A 349 -124.86 -51.15 -141.52
CA CYS A 349 -125.91 -52.07 -141.07
C CYS A 349 -126.91 -51.45 -140.06
N ARG A 350 -126.94 -50.11 -139.91
CA ARG A 350 -127.88 -49.37 -139.01
C ARG A 350 -128.72 -48.32 -139.73
N SER A 351 -128.84 -48.40 -141.05
CA SER A 351 -129.77 -47.59 -141.86
C SER A 351 -130.43 -48.45 -142.95
N MET A 352 -131.04 -49.58 -142.55
CA MET A 352 -131.49 -50.68 -143.43
C MET A 352 -132.82 -51.41 -143.05
N TYR A 353 -133.78 -50.89 -142.25
CA TYR A 353 -135.11 -51.56 -142.13
C TYR A 353 -136.46 -50.80 -141.86
N LYS A 354 -136.58 -49.57 -141.31
CA LYS A 354 -137.89 -48.93 -140.99
C LYS A 354 -138.52 -47.93 -141.99
N ALA A 355 -137.82 -46.89 -142.47
CA ALA A 355 -138.47 -45.74 -143.16
C ALA A 355 -138.88 -45.93 -144.64
N THR A 356 -138.01 -45.68 -145.64
CA THR A 356 -138.43 -45.51 -147.05
C THR A 356 -138.68 -46.78 -147.89
N ALA A 357 -137.80 -47.36 -148.74
CA ALA A 357 -136.41 -47.82 -148.62
C ALA A 357 -136.16 -49.14 -147.89
N LYS A 358 -135.59 -49.21 -146.67
CA LYS A 358 -135.84 -48.46 -145.43
C LYS A 358 -134.57 -48.39 -144.53
N GLU A 359 -134.43 -47.60 -143.45
CA GLU A 359 -134.39 -46.12 -143.44
C GLU A 359 -134.40 -45.32 -142.07
N LEU A 360 -135.00 -45.75 -140.93
CA LEU A 360 -134.98 -44.91 -139.68
C LEU A 360 -135.55 -45.48 -138.34
N GLU A 361 -134.81 -45.93 -137.33
CA GLU A 361 -133.97 -47.13 -137.29
C GLU A 361 -132.51 -46.95 -137.71
N GLU A 362 -131.57 -47.74 -137.18
CA GLU A 362 -131.69 -48.72 -136.06
C GLU A 362 -131.01 -48.17 -134.79
N THR A 363 -131.53 -48.47 -133.59
CA THR A 363 -130.84 -48.34 -132.27
C THR A 363 -130.25 -46.96 -131.88
N GLU A 364 -130.75 -46.18 -130.91
CA GLU A 364 -131.72 -46.43 -129.82
C GLU A 364 -131.35 -47.56 -128.85
N LYS A 365 -131.62 -47.36 -127.54
CA LYS A 365 -131.35 -48.24 -126.38
C LYS A 365 -129.84 -48.34 -125.99
N GLU A 366 -129.44 -47.79 -124.83
CA GLU A 366 -129.46 -48.39 -123.46
C GLU A 366 -128.22 -49.30 -123.22
N LEU A 367 -127.59 -49.42 -122.03
CA LEU A 367 -127.95 -49.08 -120.63
C LEU A 367 -126.72 -48.53 -119.85
N SER A 368 -126.97 -48.03 -118.62
CA SER A 368 -126.15 -48.18 -117.39
C SER A 368 -124.64 -47.83 -117.42
N GLU A 369 -124.10 -46.86 -116.68
CA GLU A 369 -124.62 -45.76 -115.84
C GLU A 369 -125.50 -46.06 -114.60
N GLU A 370 -125.70 -47.32 -114.20
CA GLU A 370 -126.69 -47.67 -113.16
C GLU A 370 -126.06 -48.07 -111.81
N GLU A 371 -124.99 -48.88 -111.82
CA GLU A 371 -124.44 -49.49 -110.60
C GLU A 371 -123.88 -48.47 -109.60
N ARG A 372 -123.32 -47.35 -110.07
CA ARG A 372 -122.74 -46.30 -109.18
C ARG A 372 -123.79 -45.52 -108.37
N LYS A 373 -125.08 -45.80 -108.53
CA LYS A 373 -126.20 -45.15 -107.82
C LYS A 373 -126.80 -46.00 -106.69
N LEU A 374 -126.39 -47.28 -106.56
CA LEU A 374 -127.08 -48.25 -105.70
C LEU A 374 -126.70 -48.13 -104.20
N GLU A 375 -125.47 -47.75 -103.87
CA GLU A 375 -124.92 -47.97 -102.52
C GLU A 375 -125.15 -46.81 -101.52
N GLU A 376 -125.43 -45.60 -101.98
CA GLU A 376 -125.92 -44.52 -101.10
C GLU A 376 -127.39 -44.69 -100.76
N MET A 377 -128.20 -45.21 -101.70
CA MET A 377 -129.66 -45.33 -101.56
C MET A 377 -130.06 -46.28 -100.41
N LYS A 378 -129.34 -47.40 -100.25
CA LYS A 378 -129.56 -48.40 -99.18
C LYS A 378 -129.51 -47.81 -97.76
N LYS A 379 -128.73 -46.74 -97.53
CA LYS A 379 -128.59 -46.14 -96.18
C LYS A 379 -129.77 -45.25 -95.77
N LYS A 380 -130.50 -44.65 -96.73
CA LYS A 380 -131.66 -43.78 -96.41
C LYS A 380 -132.94 -44.57 -96.11
N VAL A 381 -133.18 -45.67 -96.84
CA VAL A 381 -134.42 -46.47 -96.71
C VAL A 381 -134.55 -47.17 -95.35
N ALA A 382 -133.42 -47.55 -94.71
CA ALA A 382 -133.37 -48.32 -93.48
C ALA A 382 -133.99 -47.63 -92.23
N LEU A 383 -134.42 -46.37 -92.33
CA LEU A 383 -135.04 -45.61 -91.24
C LEU A 383 -136.58 -45.65 -91.25
N ILE A 384 -137.23 -46.12 -92.31
CA ILE A 384 -138.69 -46.11 -92.46
C ILE A 384 -139.28 -47.41 -91.88
N ASN A 385 -140.31 -47.30 -91.02
CA ASN A 385 -140.82 -48.46 -90.28
C ASN A 385 -141.91 -49.23 -91.05
N PHE A 386 -141.49 -50.07 -91.99
CA PHE A 386 -142.37 -50.89 -92.82
C PHE A 386 -143.21 -51.94 -92.05
N GLU A 387 -142.80 -52.38 -90.87
CA GLU A 387 -143.65 -53.23 -90.02
C GLU A 387 -144.93 -52.49 -89.59
N ARG A 388 -144.83 -51.16 -89.42
CA ARG A 388 -145.91 -50.30 -88.92
C ARG A 388 -146.77 -49.71 -90.03
N ILE A 389 -146.18 -49.27 -91.15
CA ILE A 389 -146.95 -48.77 -92.31
C ILE A 389 -147.50 -49.89 -93.20
N GLY A 390 -146.86 -51.06 -93.16
CA GLY A 390 -147.18 -52.23 -93.97
C GLY A 390 -146.18 -52.44 -95.11
N PHE A 391 -145.97 -53.71 -95.45
CA PHE A 391 -145.19 -54.12 -96.62
C PHE A 391 -146.11 -54.25 -97.84
N ALA A 392 -145.61 -53.79 -98.99
CA ALA A 392 -146.20 -53.96 -100.31
C ALA A 392 -145.08 -54.02 -101.35
N THR A 393 -145.35 -54.60 -102.50
CA THR A 393 -144.40 -54.73 -103.62
C THR A 393 -144.87 -53.93 -104.83
N ALA A 394 -144.02 -53.82 -105.87
CA ALA A 394 -144.39 -53.20 -107.14
C ALA A 394 -145.60 -53.85 -107.84
N ALA A 395 -145.93 -55.10 -107.51
CA ALA A 395 -147.13 -55.79 -108.03
C ALA A 395 -148.42 -55.36 -107.32
N ASP A 396 -148.34 -54.88 -106.08
CA ASP A 396 -149.48 -54.45 -105.25
C ASP A 396 -149.86 -52.97 -105.48
N LYS A 397 -149.07 -52.27 -106.31
CA LYS A 397 -149.03 -50.80 -106.43
C LYS A 397 -150.42 -50.17 -106.65
N ASP A 398 -150.65 -49.07 -105.94
CA ASP A 398 -151.72 -48.11 -106.16
C ASP A 398 -151.28 -46.97 -107.10
N ASP A 399 -152.23 -46.32 -107.76
CA ASP A 399 -151.98 -45.05 -108.44
C ASP A 399 -151.91 -43.92 -107.40
N LEU A 400 -150.73 -43.75 -106.80
CA LEU A 400 -150.52 -42.81 -105.71
C LEU A 400 -150.78 -41.36 -106.15
N GLN A 401 -150.80 -41.09 -107.45
CA GLN A 401 -151.06 -39.77 -108.04
C GLN A 401 -152.52 -39.31 -107.85
N LEU A 402 -153.44 -40.20 -107.48
CA LEU A 402 -154.78 -39.82 -107.03
C LEU A 402 -154.75 -38.99 -105.73
N ILE A 403 -153.70 -39.13 -104.91
CA ILE A 403 -153.47 -38.27 -103.75
C ILE A 403 -152.95 -36.91 -104.22
N LYS A 404 -153.71 -35.85 -103.95
CA LYS A 404 -153.37 -34.50 -104.39
C LYS A 404 -152.02 -34.05 -103.82
N GLY A 405 -151.06 -33.81 -104.71
CA GLY A 405 -149.70 -33.39 -104.38
C GLY A 405 -148.63 -34.44 -104.71
N ILE A 406 -149.02 -35.69 -104.92
CA ILE A 406 -148.17 -36.72 -105.53
C ILE A 406 -148.30 -36.59 -107.05
N GLY A 407 -147.21 -36.21 -107.72
CA GLY A 407 -147.09 -36.29 -109.19
C GLY A 407 -146.27 -37.51 -109.61
N PRO A 408 -146.19 -37.84 -110.92
CA PRO A 408 -145.47 -39.02 -111.41
C PRO A 408 -144.05 -39.19 -110.86
N PHE A 409 -143.30 -38.08 -110.76
CA PHE A 409 -141.94 -38.07 -110.22
C PHE A 409 -141.86 -38.35 -108.70
N ILE A 410 -142.84 -37.88 -107.94
CA ILE A 410 -142.92 -38.10 -106.48
C ILE A 410 -143.38 -39.53 -106.19
N GLU A 411 -144.38 -40.01 -106.95
CA GLU A 411 -144.75 -41.41 -106.95
C GLU A 411 -143.53 -42.30 -107.28
N GLN A 412 -142.79 -42.01 -108.34
CA GLN A 412 -141.61 -42.79 -108.73
C GLN A 412 -140.57 -42.88 -107.59
N LYS A 413 -140.33 -41.77 -106.87
CA LYS A 413 -139.46 -41.76 -105.68
C LYS A 413 -140.02 -42.56 -104.51
N LEU A 414 -141.33 -42.48 -104.21
CA LEU A 414 -141.97 -43.26 -103.14
C LEU A 414 -141.87 -44.77 -103.40
N ASN A 415 -142.13 -45.20 -104.64
CA ASN A 415 -141.99 -46.61 -105.04
C ASN A 415 -140.53 -47.08 -104.88
N ALA A 416 -139.56 -46.26 -105.29
CA ALA A 416 -138.13 -46.59 -105.19
C ALA A 416 -137.64 -46.84 -103.75
N ILE A 417 -138.31 -46.26 -102.74
CA ILE A 417 -138.00 -46.50 -101.32
C ILE A 417 -138.93 -47.54 -100.64
N GLY A 418 -139.87 -48.16 -101.37
CA GLY A 418 -140.72 -49.25 -100.84
C GLY A 418 -142.18 -48.88 -100.55
N ILE A 419 -142.62 -47.66 -100.85
CA ILE A 419 -144.00 -47.20 -100.64
C ILE A 419 -144.76 -47.27 -101.96
N TYR A 420 -145.62 -48.29 -102.06
CA TYR A 420 -146.36 -48.66 -103.28
C TYR A 420 -147.87 -48.43 -103.14
N THR A 421 -148.43 -48.37 -101.93
CA THR A 421 -149.89 -48.40 -101.71
C THR A 421 -150.44 -47.19 -100.96
N PHE A 422 -151.69 -46.83 -101.25
CA PHE A 422 -152.49 -45.88 -100.46
C PHE A 422 -152.51 -46.31 -98.99
N ARG A 423 -152.66 -47.61 -98.72
CA ARG A 423 -152.66 -48.17 -97.37
C ARG A 423 -151.37 -47.85 -96.59
N GLN A 424 -150.20 -47.88 -97.23
CA GLN A 424 -148.96 -47.48 -96.56
C GLN A 424 -148.97 -46.01 -96.18
N ILE A 425 -149.37 -45.12 -97.09
CA ILE A 425 -149.43 -43.67 -96.85
C ILE A 425 -150.51 -43.32 -95.79
N ALA A 426 -151.67 -43.98 -95.85
CA ALA A 426 -152.76 -43.87 -94.87
C ALA A 426 -152.32 -44.23 -93.44
N ASN A 427 -151.34 -45.13 -93.32
CA ASN A 427 -150.80 -45.55 -92.03
C ASN A 427 -149.68 -44.64 -91.50
N PHE A 428 -149.20 -43.62 -92.24
CA PHE A 428 -148.07 -42.79 -91.79
C PHE A 428 -148.34 -42.09 -90.44
N THR A 429 -147.31 -42.03 -89.58
CA THR A 429 -147.28 -41.11 -88.43
C THR A 429 -146.52 -39.83 -88.85
N PRO A 430 -146.60 -38.73 -88.09
CA PRO A 430 -145.77 -37.55 -88.35
C PRO A 430 -144.26 -37.89 -88.45
N GLU A 431 -143.79 -38.84 -87.63
CA GLU A 431 -142.39 -39.26 -87.65
C GLU A 431 -142.01 -40.07 -88.91
N ASP A 432 -142.95 -40.82 -89.49
CA ASP A 432 -142.75 -41.45 -90.80
C ASP A 432 -142.87 -40.41 -91.95
N VAL A 433 -143.68 -39.37 -91.80
CA VAL A 433 -143.76 -38.27 -92.78
C VAL A 433 -142.43 -37.55 -92.91
N ASP A 434 -141.78 -37.20 -91.79
CA ASP A 434 -140.46 -36.57 -91.78
C ASP A 434 -139.42 -37.48 -92.48
N ARG A 435 -139.33 -38.75 -92.05
CA ARG A 435 -138.36 -39.73 -92.57
C ARG A 435 -138.58 -40.04 -94.06
N VAL A 436 -139.82 -40.15 -94.51
CA VAL A 436 -140.15 -40.34 -95.92
C VAL A 436 -139.77 -39.10 -96.72
N THR A 437 -140.07 -37.90 -96.21
CA THR A 437 -139.75 -36.62 -96.88
C THR A 437 -138.24 -36.47 -97.11
N ASP A 438 -137.41 -36.80 -96.11
CA ASP A 438 -135.95 -36.82 -96.23
C ASP A 438 -135.45 -37.91 -97.20
N ALA A 439 -136.08 -39.10 -97.17
CA ALA A 439 -135.71 -40.22 -98.04
C ALA A 439 -136.04 -39.97 -99.52
N ILE A 440 -137.16 -39.28 -99.82
CA ILE A 440 -137.49 -38.82 -101.19
C ILE A 440 -136.92 -37.43 -101.52
N GLU A 441 -136.20 -36.77 -100.60
CA GLU A 441 -135.63 -35.43 -100.77
C GLU A 441 -136.68 -34.42 -101.29
N PHE A 442 -137.82 -34.36 -100.58
CA PHE A 442 -138.94 -33.48 -100.90
C PHE A 442 -139.05 -32.33 -99.89
N PHE A 443 -139.86 -31.32 -100.20
CA PHE A 443 -139.96 -30.14 -99.35
C PHE A 443 -140.75 -30.45 -98.06
N PRO A 444 -140.22 -30.15 -96.86
CA PRO A 444 -140.91 -30.38 -95.59
C PRO A 444 -142.30 -29.72 -95.48
N GLY A 445 -143.19 -30.33 -94.71
CA GLY A 445 -144.56 -29.85 -94.49
C GLY A 445 -145.53 -30.06 -95.65
N ARG A 446 -145.10 -30.66 -96.77
CA ARG A 446 -145.93 -30.83 -97.97
C ARG A 446 -146.93 -31.98 -97.88
N ILE A 447 -146.56 -33.09 -97.25
CA ILE A 447 -147.38 -34.30 -97.13
C ILE A 447 -148.61 -34.02 -96.25
N GLU A 448 -148.44 -33.15 -95.26
CA GLU A 448 -149.44 -32.73 -94.29
C GLU A 448 -150.30 -31.59 -94.85
N ARG A 449 -149.67 -30.55 -95.43
CA ARG A 449 -150.37 -29.40 -96.03
C ARG A 449 -151.19 -29.78 -97.25
N ASP A 450 -150.69 -30.69 -98.08
CA ASP A 450 -151.44 -31.23 -99.22
C ASP A 450 -152.28 -32.46 -98.80
N SER A 451 -152.30 -32.78 -97.49
CA SER A 451 -153.20 -33.74 -96.80
C SER A 451 -153.22 -35.15 -97.38
N TRP A 452 -152.03 -35.75 -97.56
CA TRP A 452 -151.89 -37.07 -98.18
C TRP A 452 -152.51 -38.19 -97.35
N ILE A 453 -152.28 -38.21 -96.03
CA ILE A 453 -152.70 -39.32 -95.16
C ILE A 453 -154.25 -39.51 -95.17
N PRO A 454 -155.09 -38.45 -95.00
CA PRO A 454 -156.55 -38.61 -95.08
C PRO A 454 -157.05 -39.06 -96.47
N GLN A 455 -156.48 -38.52 -97.55
CA GLN A 455 -156.83 -38.93 -98.93
C GLN A 455 -156.45 -40.39 -99.17
N ALA A 456 -155.25 -40.80 -98.72
CA ALA A 456 -154.78 -42.16 -98.81
C ALA A 456 -155.69 -43.14 -98.03
N ASP A 457 -156.20 -42.75 -96.87
CA ASP A 457 -157.15 -43.54 -96.07
C ASP A 457 -158.50 -43.68 -96.77
N GLU A 458 -159.05 -42.61 -97.38
CA GLU A 458 -160.24 -42.70 -98.22
C GLU A 458 -160.04 -43.63 -99.42
N PHE A 459 -158.94 -43.50 -100.17
CA PHE A 459 -158.66 -44.36 -101.33
C PHE A 459 -158.37 -45.82 -100.93
N ALA A 460 -157.64 -46.07 -99.85
CA ALA A 460 -157.40 -47.41 -99.32
C ALA A 460 -158.70 -48.11 -98.90
N LYS A 461 -159.64 -47.36 -98.31
CA LYS A 461 -160.99 -47.87 -97.96
C LYS A 461 -161.88 -48.05 -99.19
N ALA A 462 -161.73 -47.22 -100.22
CA ALA A 462 -162.44 -47.37 -101.49
C ALA A 462 -161.97 -48.60 -102.29
N LYS A 463 -160.67 -48.92 -102.29
CA LYS A 463 -160.10 -50.14 -102.90
C LYS A 463 -160.30 -51.41 -102.03
N GLY A 464 -160.75 -51.25 -100.79
CA GLY A 464 -161.07 -52.35 -99.85
C GLY A 464 -162.48 -52.95 -99.99
N LYS A 465 -163.14 -52.76 -101.14
CA LYS A 465 -164.48 -53.26 -101.48
C LYS A 465 -164.49 -53.83 -102.90
#